data_AF-A0A346CDH7-F1
#
_entry.id   AF-A0A346CDH7-F1
#
_cell.length_a   1.000
_cell.length_b   1.000
_cell.length_c   1.000
_cell.angle_alpha   90.00
_cell.angle_beta   90.00
_cell.angle_gamma   90.00
#
_symmetry.space_group_name_H-M   'P 1'
#
loop_
_entity.id
_entity.type
_entity.pdbx_description
1 polymer ?
#
loop_
_entity_poly.entity_id
_entity_poly.type
_entity_poly.pdbx_seq_one_letter_code
_entity_poly.pdbx_strand_id
1 'polypeptide(L)' 'MRYFFDNPVAVQVREEGRVEGWIQERARMTLRILEWRDIPVCFALRERVLDCWDLDQLEVWARRALTAERAEDLFSG' A
#
# COMPACT_ATOMS: atom_id res chain seq x y z
N MET A 1 -12.14 21.09 -28.92
CA MET A 1 -11.01 20.58 -28.11
C MET A 1 -11.52 20.06 -26.76
N ARG A 2 -12.45 19.08 -26.77
CA ARG A 2 -13.07 18.55 -25.53
C ARG A 2 -13.19 17.01 -25.51
N TYR A 3 -12.98 16.35 -26.66
CA TYR A 3 -13.18 14.91 -26.82
C TYR A 3 -12.11 14.01 -26.20
N PHE A 4 -10.96 14.57 -25.80
CA PHE A 4 -9.87 13.77 -25.22
C PHE A 4 -10.01 13.54 -23.71
N PHE A 5 -10.70 14.44 -23.00
CA PHE A 5 -10.86 14.38 -21.54
C PHE A 5 -12.12 13.60 -21.10
N ASP A 6 -13.14 13.52 -21.97
CA ASP A 6 -14.37 12.75 -21.74
C ASP A 6 -14.37 11.41 -22.52
N ASN A 7 -13.19 10.91 -22.91
CA ASN A 7 -13.06 9.57 -23.51
C ASN A 7 -13.17 8.53 -22.38
N PRO A 8 -14.11 7.57 -22.44
CA PRO A 8 -14.28 6.56 -21.40
C PRO A 8 -12.99 5.78 -21.09
N VAL A 9 -12.15 5.52 -22.10
CA VAL A 9 -10.84 4.87 -21.91
C VAL A 9 -9.88 5.76 -21.10
N ALA A 10 -9.89 7.07 -21.33
CA ALA A 10 -9.04 8.00 -20.58
C ALA A 10 -9.51 8.18 -19.13
N VAL A 11 -10.81 8.03 -18.87
CA VAL A 11 -11.37 8.03 -17.51
C VAL A 11 -10.97 6.73 -16.79
N GLN A 12 -11.14 5.57 -17.42
CA GLN A 12 -10.78 4.27 -16.85
C GLN A 12 -9.29 4.19 -16.49
N VAL A 13 -8.39 4.58 -17.40
CA VAL A 13 -6.94 4.57 -17.13
C VAL A 13 -6.56 5.50 -15.97
N ARG A 14 -7.27 6.62 -15.80
CA ARG A 14 -7.04 7.55 -14.69
C ARG A 14 -7.54 6.98 -13.37
N GLU A 15 -8.68 6.30 -13.38
CA GLU A 15 -9.23 5.62 -12.21
C GLU A 15 -8.33 4.46 -11.78
N GLU A 16 -7.88 3.64 -12.73
CA GLU A 16 -6.89 2.58 -12.51
C GLU A 16 -5.62 3.16 -11.88
N GLY A 17 -4.97 4.14 -12.52
CA GLY A 17 -3.76 4.76 -11.98
C GLY A 17 -3.95 5.44 -10.61
N ARG A 18 -5.17 5.89 -10.29
CA ARG A 18 -5.50 6.42 -8.95
C ARG A 18 -5.57 5.30 -7.91
N VAL A 19 -6.17 4.17 -8.26
CA VAL A 19 -6.24 2.98 -7.40
C VAL A 19 -4.83 2.41 -7.17
N GLU A 20 -4.01 2.29 -8.22
CA GLU A 20 -2.60 1.87 -8.10
C GLU A 20 -1.82 2.80 -7.17
N GLY A 21 -1.99 4.11 -7.32
CA GLY A 21 -1.36 5.11 -6.47
C GLY A 21 -1.79 4.98 -5.00
N TRP A 22 -3.05 4.64 -4.74
CA TRP A 22 -3.55 4.40 -3.38
C TRP A 22 -2.98 3.14 -2.76
N ILE A 23 -2.92 2.04 -3.51
CA ILE A 23 -2.32 0.77 -3.07
C ILE A 23 -0.85 1.01 -2.70
N GLN A 24 -0.08 1.60 -3.61
CA GLN A 24 1.34 1.87 -3.36
C GLN A 24 1.55 2.79 -2.16
N GLU A 25 0.72 3.82 -1.98
CA GLU A 25 0.87 4.70 -0.84
C GLU A 25 0.45 4.01 0.47
N ARG A 26 -0.56 3.15 0.46
CA ARG A 26 -0.94 2.37 1.65
C ARG A 26 0.18 1.42 2.07
N ALA A 27 0.83 0.76 1.12
CA ALA A 27 2.00 -0.07 1.36
C ALA A 27 3.17 0.72 1.97
N ARG A 28 3.49 1.89 1.40
CA ARG A 28 4.53 2.80 1.93
C ARG A 28 4.19 3.30 3.31
N MET A 29 2.93 3.62 3.58
CA MET A 29 2.46 4.08 4.88
C MET A 29 2.66 3.01 5.95
N THR A 30 2.35 1.74 5.65
CA THR A 30 2.61 0.62 6.56
C THR A 30 4.09 0.50 6.92
N LEU A 31 4.97 0.61 5.92
CA LEU A 31 6.43 0.57 6.15
C LEU A 31 6.92 1.77 6.97
N ARG A 32 6.38 2.97 6.73
CA ARG A 32 6.70 4.18 7.51
C ARG A 32 6.30 4.05 8.97
N ILE A 33 5.17 3.40 9.27
CA ILE A 33 4.76 3.16 10.65
C ILE A 33 5.80 2.30 11.39
N LEU A 34 6.29 1.23 10.75
CA LEU A 34 7.33 0.39 11.34
C LEU A 34 8.63 1.16 11.53
N GLU A 35 9.01 1.98 10.54
CA GLU A 35 10.18 2.87 10.63
C GLU A 35 10.07 3.85 11.80
N TRP A 36 8.92 4.51 11.98
CA TRP A 36 8.69 5.43 13.11
C TRP A 36 8.69 4.75 14.46
N ARG A 37 8.42 3.44 14.47
CA ARG A 37 8.47 2.61 15.67
C ARG A 37 9.83 1.94 15.88
N ASP A 38 10.81 2.27 15.04
CA ASP A 38 12.16 1.72 15.07
C ASP A 38 12.18 0.17 14.94
N ILE A 39 11.19 -0.38 14.24
CA ILE A 39 11.08 -1.81 13.99
C ILE A 39 11.82 -2.13 12.68
N PRO A 40 12.91 -2.92 12.74
CA PRO A 40 13.69 -3.23 11.55
C PRO A 40 12.88 -4.11 10.59
N VAL A 41 12.86 -3.72 9.31
CA VAL A 41 12.18 -4.45 8.25
C VAL A 41 13.22 -5.03 7.29
N CYS A 42 13.23 -6.34 7.12
CA CYS A 42 14.11 -6.98 6.14
C CYS A 42 13.63 -6.75 4.71
N PHE A 43 14.54 -6.86 3.74
CA PHE A 43 14.25 -6.62 2.32
C PHE A 43 13.09 -7.48 1.81
N ALA A 44 13.07 -8.78 2.10
CA ALA A 44 12.01 -9.68 1.66
C ALA A 44 10.61 -9.28 2.18
N LEU A 45 10.55 -8.74 3.40
CA LEU A 45 9.30 -8.27 3.99
C LEU A 45 8.85 -6.97 3.34
N ARG A 46 9.79 -6.05 3.10
CA ARG A 46 9.55 -4.79 2.41
C ARG A 46 8.96 -5.05 1.02
N GLU A 47 9.58 -5.93 0.24
CA GLU A 47 9.10 -6.32 -1.09
C GLU A 47 7.69 -6.93 -0.99
N ARG A 48 7.46 -7.84 -0.04
CA ARG A 48 6.12 -8.43 0.18
C ARG A 48 5.04 -7.38 0.45
N VAL A 49 5.36 -6.31 1.18
CA VAL A 49 4.41 -5.22 1.45
C VAL A 49 4.18 -4.37 0.20
N LEU A 50 5.23 -4.07 -0.57
CA LEU A 50 5.15 -3.26 -1.79
C LEU A 50 4.48 -3.98 -2.97
N ASP A 51 4.61 -5.31 -3.05
CA ASP A 51 3.98 -6.16 -4.05
C ASP A 51 2.53 -6.52 -3.71
N CYS A 52 2.01 -6.06 -2.57
CA CYS A 52 0.63 -6.30 -2.20
C CYS A 52 -0.32 -5.34 -2.95
N TRP A 53 -1.27 -5.92 -3.69
CA TRP A 53 -2.29 -5.19 -4.46
C TRP A 53 -3.68 -5.21 -3.83
N ASP A 54 -3.79 -5.75 -2.62
CA ASP A 54 -5.04 -5.82 -1.86
C ASP A 54 -5.07 -4.68 -0.83
N LEU A 55 -5.94 -3.71 -1.07
CA LEU A 55 -6.07 -2.52 -0.22
C LEU A 55 -6.58 -2.87 1.19
N ASP A 56 -7.47 -3.85 1.30
CA ASP A 56 -8.04 -4.27 2.59
C ASP A 56 -6.97 -4.98 3.42
N GLN A 57 -6.17 -5.83 2.77
CA GLN A 57 -5.02 -6.47 3.39
C GLN A 57 -3.98 -5.44 3.87
N LEU A 58 -3.69 -4.43 3.04
CA LEU A 58 -2.79 -3.33 3.39
C LEU A 58 -3.31 -2.49 4.56
N GLU A 59 -4.63 -2.31 4.67
CA GLU A 59 -5.23 -1.63 5.82
C GLU A 59 -5.09 -2.45 7.11
N VAL A 60 -5.29 -3.77 7.05
CA VAL A 60 -5.07 -4.67 8.19
C VAL A 60 -3.61 -4.60 8.64
N TRP A 61 -2.65 -4.65 7.71
CA TRP A 61 -1.24 -4.51 8.04
C TRP A 61 -0.90 -3.14 8.62
N ALA A 62 -1.46 -2.05 8.07
CA ALA A 62 -1.25 -0.71 8.62
C ALA A 62 -1.74 -0.62 10.08
N ARG A 63 -2.88 -1.24 10.41
CA ARG A 63 -3.39 -1.28 11.78
C ARG A 63 -2.50 -2.13 12.69
N ARG A 64 -2.05 -3.29 12.23
CA ARG A 64 -1.13 -4.16 12.98
C ARG A 64 0.22 -3.50 13.21
N ALA A 65 0.71 -2.71 12.24
CA ALA A 65 1.96 -1.98 12.34
C ALA A 65 1.99 -1.03 13.54
N LEU A 66 0.83 -0.56 14.03
CA LEU A 66 0.73 0.31 15.21
C LEU A 66 1.03 -0.43 16.52
N THR A 67 0.78 -1.74 16.59
CA THR A 67 0.91 -2.54 17.82
C THR A 67 1.94 -3.66 17.71
N ALA A 68 2.44 -3.98 16.52
CA ALA A 68 3.42 -5.02 16.25
C ALA A 68 4.69 -4.85 17.10
N GLU A 69 5.27 -5.91 17.64
CA GLU A 69 6.58 -5.80 18.30
C GLU A 69 7.70 -6.10 17.31
N ARG A 70 7.36 -6.85 16.26
CA ARG A 70 8.27 -7.22 15.18
C ARG A 70 7.61 -7.03 13.82
N ALA A 71 8.43 -6.85 12.77
CA ALA A 71 7.91 -6.66 11.43
C ALA A 71 7.09 -7.88 10.93
N GLU A 72 7.44 -9.09 11.38
CA GLU A 72 6.73 -10.31 10.99
C GLU A 72 5.30 -10.37 11.55
N ASP A 73 5.02 -9.67 12.65
CA ASP A 73 3.69 -9.64 13.29
C ASP A 73 2.63 -9.00 12.39
N LEU A 74 3.04 -8.24 11.37
CA LEU A 74 2.13 -7.74 10.34
C LEU A 74 1.33 -8.84 9.67
N PHE A 75 1.99 -9.98 9.41
CA PHE A 75 1.38 -11.10 8.69
C PHE A 75 0.72 -12.10 9.62
N SER A 76 0.90 -11.96 10.94
CA SER A 76 0.30 -12.83 11.95
C SER A 76 -1.21 -12.59 12.01
N GLY A 77 -1.98 -13.57 11.54
CA GLY A 77 -3.45 -13.56 11.47
C GLY A 77 -4.00 -14.97 11.47
#